data_AF-A0A2G8PE60-F1
#
_entry.id   AF-A0A2G8PE60-F1
#
_cell.length_a   1.000
_cell.length_b   1.000
_cell.length_c   1.000
_cell.angle_alpha   90.00
_cell.angle_beta   90.00
_cell.angle_gamma   90.00
#
_symmetry.space_group_name_H-M   'P 1'
#
loop_
_entity.id
_entity.type
_entity.pdbx_description
1 polymer ?
#
loop_
_entity_poly.entity_id
_entity_poly.type
_entity_poly.pdbx_seq_one_letter_code
_entity_poly.pdbx_strand_id
1 'polypeptide(L)' 'MDMDLRPLIVLAPIVLVVGWAAYNIIKAAIKGEAKLFGERGNNPFGKSGS' A
#
# COMPACT_ATOMS: atom_id res chain seq x y z
N MET A 1 -12.01 26.34 -26.66
CA MET A 1 -10.87 25.47 -26.32
C MET A 1 -11.46 24.12 -25.99
N ASP A 2 -11.34 23.15 -26.89
CA ASP A 2 -11.79 21.79 -26.63
C ASP A 2 -10.81 21.11 -25.68
N MET A 3 -11.31 20.51 -24.59
CA MET A 3 -10.48 19.77 -23.66
C MET A 3 -10.17 18.39 -24.22
N ASP A 4 -8.90 18.08 -24.40
CA ASP A 4 -8.45 16.73 -24.73
C ASP A 4 -8.48 15.85 -23.47
N LEU A 5 -9.51 15.00 -23.37
CA LEU A 5 -9.70 14.08 -22.24
C LEU A 5 -8.96 12.74 -22.41
N ARG A 6 -8.30 12.49 -23.54
CA ARG A 6 -7.57 11.24 -23.78
C ARG A 6 -6.53 10.94 -22.69
N PRO A 7 -5.74 11.91 -22.18
CA PRO A 7 -4.82 11.66 -21.08
C PRO A 7 -5.54 11.21 -19.81
N LEU A 8 -6.69 11.81 -19.48
CA LEU A 8 -7.46 11.42 -18.30
C LEU A 8 -7.98 9.99 -18.42
N ILE A 9 -8.50 9.61 -19.59
CA ILE A 9 -9.00 8.26 -19.87
C ILE A 9 -7.87 7.23 -19.74
N VAL A 10 -6.67 7.53 -20.23
CA VAL A 10 -5.50 6.64 -20.14
C VAL A 10 -4.97 6.54 -18.71
N LEU A 11 -4.95 7.64 -17.95
CA LEU A 11 -4.37 7.68 -16.60
C LEU A 11 -5.35 7.23 -15.50
N ALA A 12 -6.66 7.39 -15.70
CA ALA A 12 -7.68 6.97 -14.74
C ALA A 12 -7.51 5.52 -14.22
N PRO A 13 -7.33 4.49 -15.08
CA PRO A 13 -7.11 3.13 -14.58
C PRO A 13 -5.83 2.98 -13.76
N ILE A 14 -4.76 3.71 -14.11
CA ILE A 14 -3.50 3.69 -13.36
C ILE A 14 -3.73 4.24 -11.95
N VAL A 15 -4.40 5.39 -11.84
CA VAL A 15 -4.73 6.01 -10.55
C VAL A 15 -5.58 5.07 -9.69
N LEU A 16 -6.58 4.40 -10.30
CA LEU A 16 -7.41 3.42 -9.60
C LEU A 16 -6.59 2.24 -9.05
N VAL A 17 -5.69 1.67 -9.85
CA VAL A 17 -4.84 0.55 -9.43
C VAL A 17 -3.88 0.95 -8.31
N VAL A 18 -3.22 2.12 -8.45
CA VAL A 18 -2.32 2.66 -7.42
C VAL A 18 -3.08 2.93 -6.12
N GLY A 19 -4.25 3.55 -6.20
CA GLY A 19 -5.11 3.81 -5.04
C GLY A 19 -5.55 2.53 -4.34
N TRP A 20 -5.98 1.52 -5.10
CA TRP A 20 -6.35 0.21 -4.55
C TRP A 20 -5.17 -0.49 -3.87
N ALA A 21 -4.00 -0.50 -4.49
CA ALA A 21 -2.79 -1.10 -3.90
C ALA A 21 -2.39 -0.38 -2.59
N ALA A 22 -2.34 0.95 -2.61
CA ALA A 22 -2.02 1.76 -1.44
C ALA A 22 -3.00 1.51 -0.29
N TYR A 23 -4.32 1.46 -0.57
CA TYR A 23 -5.34 1.16 0.43
C TYR A 23 -5.10 -0.19 1.11
N ASN A 24 -4.81 -1.25 0.34
CA ASN A 24 -4.59 -2.58 0.91
C ASN A 24 -3.31 -2.66 1.73
N ILE A 25 -2.22 -2.01 1.30
CA ILE A 25 -0.97 -1.95 2.05
C ILE A 25 -1.19 -1.22 3.38
N ILE A 26 -1.84 -0.06 3.36
CA ILE A 26 -2.14 0.73 4.56
C ILE A 26 -3.06 -0.07 5.50
N LYS A 27 -4.09 -0.73 4.96
CA LYS A 27 -5.00 -1.57 5.74
C LYS A 27 -4.26 -2.72 6.44
N ALA A 28 -3.37 -3.41 5.74
CA ALA A 28 -2.54 -4.47 6.32
C ALA A 28 -1.58 -3.93 7.39
N ALA A 29 -1.01 -2.74 7.17
CA ALA A 29 -0.15 -2.08 8.14
C ALA A 29 -0.89 -1.68 9.42
N ILE A 30 -2.06 -1.04 9.31
CA ILE A 30 -2.90 -0.66 10.46
C ILE A 30 -3.38 -1.89 11.24
N LYS A 31 -3.73 -2.97 10.55
CA LYS A 31 -4.19 -4.21 11.20
C LYS A 31 -3.04 -4.99 11.87
N GLY A 32 -1.79 -4.52 11.74
CA GLY A 32 -0.60 -5.22 12.24
C GLY A 32 -0.32 -6.54 11.51
N GLU A 33 -1.00 -6.79 10.40
CA GLU A 33 -0.86 -7.99 9.56
C GLU A 33 0.30 -7.87 8.58
N ALA A 34 0.78 -6.64 8.36
CA ALA A 34 2.04 -6.39 7.69
C ALA A 34 3.19 -6.89 8.57
N LYS A 35 3.42 -8.20 8.53
CA LYS A 35 4.65 -8.86 8.98
C LYS A 35 5.80 -8.44 8.05
N LEU A 36 6.18 -7.16 8.08
CA LEU A 36 7.39 -6.65 7.43
C LEU A 36 8.64 -7.36 8.00
N PHE A 37 8.52 -7.86 9.23
CA PHE A 37 9.41 -8.83 9.84
C PHE A 37 8.55 -10.05 10.18
N GLY A 38 8.73 -11.16 9.47
CA GLY A 38 7.99 -12.40 9.72
C GLY A 38 8.14 -12.91 11.15
N GLU A 39 7.30 -13.88 11.55
CA GLU A 39 7.38 -14.61 12.84
C GLU A 39 8.72 -15.32 13.09
N ARG A 40 9.63 -15.32 12.12
CA ARG A 40 10.97 -15.94 12.18
C ARG A 40 12.09 -14.99 11.72
N GLY A 41 11.99 -13.70 12.03
CA GLY A 41 13.05 -12.72 11.75
C GLY A 41 13.41 -11.95 13.01
N ASN A 42 14.70 -11.69 13.20
CA ASN A 42 15.26 -10.83 14.25
C ASN A 42 14.63 -9.42 14.15
N ASN A 43 13.47 -9.24 14.77
CA ASN A 43 12.75 -7.98 14.82
C ASN A 43 13.53 -7.04 15.76
N PRO A 44 14.18 -5.97 15.28
CA PRO A 44 14.94 -5.05 16.12
C PRO A 44 14.05 -4.24 17.08
N PHE A 45 12.73 -4.32 16.90
CA PHE A 45 11.70 -3.75 17.79
C PHE A 45 10.84 -4.85 18.44
N GLY A 46 11.24 -6.12 18.28
CA GLY A 46 10.63 -7.24 18.98
C GLY A 46 10.84 -7.04 20.47
N LYS A 47 9.81 -7.34 21.26
CA LYS A 47 9.84 -7.18 22.71
C LYS A 47 10.99 -7.99 23.30
N SER A 48 12.14 -7.36 23.50
CA SER A 48 13.22 -7.89 24.32
C SER A 48 12.73 -7.84 25.75
N GLY A 49 12.45 -9.00 26.33
CA GLY A 49 12.13 -9.16 27.74
C GLY A 49 10.71 -9.64 27.99
N SER A 50 10.57 -10.95 28.11
CA SER A 50 9.79 -11.54 29.21
C SER A 50 10.74 -11.81 30.36
#